data_AF-A0A7G2JXC8-F1
#
_entry.id   AF-A0A7G2JXC8-F1
#
_cell.length_a   1.000
_cell.length_b   1.000
_cell.length_c   1.000
_cell.angle_alpha   90.00
_cell.angle_beta   90.00
_cell.angle_gamma   90.00
#
_symmetry.space_group_name_H-M   'P 1'
#
loop_
_entity.id
_entity.type
_entity.pdbx_description
1 polymer ?
#
loop_
_entity_poly.entity_id
_entity_poly.type
_entity_poly.pdbx_seq_one_letter_code
_entity_poly.pdbx_strand_id
1 'polypeptide(L)'
;FQIDYLSTLSNKIIVSLLYHKTLTEEWESAAKNLKDLLEKQDFDVQIIGRASKQKICFEQDYVDEVLPVNGRNYVYRQVENSFTQPNATVNCKMLEWAIDCTQNSEGDLLELYCGNGNFSIALAQNFRKVLATEIAKPSVAAAQ
;
A
#
# COMPACT_ATOMS: atom_id res chain seq x y z
N PHE A 1 -9.75 -5.22 21.39
CA PHE A 1 -9.29 -6.04 20.25
C PHE A 1 -9.88 -5.42 19.01
N GLN A 2 -9.06 -5.22 17.99
CA GLN A 2 -9.44 -4.55 16.73
C GLN A 2 -8.80 -5.31 15.57
N ILE A 3 -9.44 -5.26 14.41
CA ILE A 3 -8.89 -5.82 13.17
C ILE A 3 -8.91 -4.70 12.13
N ASP A 4 -7.76 -4.45 11.51
CA ASP A 4 -7.65 -3.55 10.37
C ASP A 4 -7.43 -4.36 9.09
N TYR A 5 -8.10 -3.94 8.02
CA TYR A 5 -8.04 -4.59 6.71
C TYR A 5 -7.49 -3.61 5.68
N LEU A 6 -6.43 -4.01 4.99
CA LEU A 6 -5.88 -3.31 3.83
C LEU A 6 -6.00 -4.23 2.62
N SER A 7 -6.99 -3.99 1.76
CA SER A 7 -7.26 -4.79 0.56
C SER A 7 -6.95 -4.02 -0.71
N THR A 8 -6.58 -4.74 -1.77
CA THR A 8 -6.22 -4.17 -3.07
C THR A 8 -7.18 -4.60 -4.19
N LEU A 9 -7.18 -3.88 -5.31
CA LEU A 9 -7.80 -4.35 -6.56
C LEU A 9 -7.06 -5.56 -7.17
N SER A 10 -5.78 -5.73 -6.81
CA SER A 10 -4.95 -6.88 -7.19
C SER A 10 -5.24 -8.17 -6.39
N ASN A 11 -6.36 -8.24 -5.67
CA ASN A 11 -6.78 -9.39 -4.84
C ASN A 11 -5.81 -9.78 -3.71
N LYS A 12 -5.06 -8.81 -3.18
CA LYS A 12 -4.20 -9.01 -2.00
C LYS A 12 -4.81 -8.36 -0.78
N ILE A 13 -4.51 -8.90 0.40
CA ILE A 13 -4.98 -8.33 1.65
C ILE A 13 -3.97 -8.45 2.79
N ILE A 14 -3.85 -7.40 3.60
CA ILE A 14 -3.21 -7.46 4.92
C ILE A 14 -4.28 -7.38 5.98
N VAL A 15 -4.26 -8.32 6.91
CA VAL A 15 -5.12 -8.35 8.10
C VAL A 15 -4.26 -8.11 9.32
N SER A 16 -4.39 -6.92 9.92
CA SER A 16 -3.72 -6.56 11.16
C SER A 16 -4.61 -6.88 12.36
N LEU A 17 -4.15 -7.74 13.26
CA LEU A 17 -4.82 -8.15 14.48
C LEU A 17 -4.23 -7.38 15.68
N LEU A 18 -5.01 -6.48 16.27
CA LEU A 18 -4.55 -5.57 17.34
C LEU A 18 -5.05 -6.01 18.71
N TYR A 19 -4.13 -6.21 19.65
CA TYR A 19 -4.40 -6.72 20.99
C TYR A 19 -3.96 -5.77 22.11
N HIS A 20 -4.73 -5.78 23.20
CA HIS A 20 -4.33 -5.18 24.50
C HIS A 20 -3.69 -6.23 25.43
N LYS A 21 -2.92 -7.17 24.86
CA LYS A 21 -2.13 -8.16 25.58
C LYS A 21 -0.84 -8.46 24.82
N THR A 22 0.18 -8.93 25.53
CA THR A 22 1.43 -9.40 24.91
C THR A 22 1.14 -10.56 23.96
N LEU A 23 1.73 -10.52 22.77
CA LEU A 23 1.71 -11.62 21.82
C LEU A 23 2.81 -12.63 22.18
N THR A 24 2.43 -13.89 22.29
CA THR A 24 3.28 -15.02 22.70
C THR A 24 3.52 -15.97 21.52
N GLU A 25 4.40 -16.96 21.69
CA GLU A 25 4.60 -18.02 20.70
C GLU A 25 3.31 -18.80 20.37
N GLU A 26 2.41 -18.95 21.36
CA GLU A 26 1.07 -19.53 21.15
C GLU A 26 0.26 -18.71 20.14
N TRP A 27 0.32 -17.38 20.24
CA TRP A 27 -0.33 -16.49 19.28
C TRP A 27 0.28 -16.64 17.89
N GLU A 28 1.61 -16.71 17.78
CA GLU A 28 2.29 -16.89 16.49
C GLU A 28 1.89 -18.19 15.81
N SER A 29 1.84 -19.30 16.57
CA SER A 29 1.40 -20.60 16.06
C SER A 29 -0.04 -20.56 15.57
N ALA A 30 -0.95 -19.96 16.35
CA ALA A 30 -2.34 -19.80 15.95
C ALA A 30 -2.51 -18.90 14.72
N ALA A 31 -1.74 -17.82 14.62
CA ALA A 31 -1.78 -16.90 13.48
C ALA A 31 -1.21 -17.54 12.20
N LYS A 32 -0.16 -18.37 12.29
CA LYS A 32 0.33 -19.18 11.15
C LYS A 32 -0.74 -20.17 10.67
N ASN A 33 -1.36 -20.90 11.59
CA ASN A 33 -2.45 -21.82 11.24
C ASN A 33 -3.64 -21.10 10.58
N LEU A 34 -3.96 -19.89 11.03
CA LEU A 34 -5.00 -19.06 10.41
C LEU A 34 -4.61 -18.62 9.00
N LYS A 35 -3.37 -18.17 8.79
CA LYS A 35 -2.84 -17.83 7.46
C LYS A 35 -2.97 -19.02 6.51
N ASP A 36 -2.47 -20.19 6.93
CA ASP A 36 -2.54 -21.42 6.13
C ASP A 36 -3.98 -21.82 5.77
N LEU A 37 -4.94 -21.62 6.69
CA LEU A 37 -6.36 -21.92 6.45
C LEU A 37 -6.99 -20.97 5.42
N LEU A 38 -6.60 -19.69 5.43
CA LEU A 38 -7.07 -18.69 4.48
C LEU A 38 -6.43 -18.87 3.11
N GLU A 39 -5.14 -19.18 3.05
CA GLU A 39 -4.44 -19.48 1.79
C GLU A 39 -5.01 -20.73 1.12
N LYS A 40 -5.45 -21.73 1.88
CA LYS A 40 -6.20 -22.90 1.37
C LYS A 40 -7.58 -22.56 0.79
N GLN A 41 -8.09 -21.36 1.05
CA GLN A 41 -9.32 -20.83 0.47
C GLN A 41 -9.02 -19.83 -0.67
N ASP A 42 -7.81 -19.87 -1.23
CA ASP A 42 -7.35 -19.04 -2.34
C ASP A 42 -7.25 -17.52 -2.02
N PHE A 43 -7.10 -17.15 -0.75
CA PHE A 43 -6.77 -15.77 -0.36
C PHE A 43 -5.26 -15.51 -0.42
N ASP A 44 -4.82 -14.47 -1.13
CA ASP A 44 -3.47 -13.90 -1.02
C ASP A 44 -3.43 -12.94 0.18
N VAL A 45 -3.17 -13.50 1.37
CA VAL A 45 -3.31 -12.82 2.65
C VAL A 45 -2.01 -12.78 3.46
N GLN A 46 -1.74 -11.61 4.02
CA GLN A 46 -0.74 -11.41 5.06
C GLN A 46 -1.42 -11.16 6.41
N ILE A 47 -0.87 -11.75 7.48
CA ILE A 47 -1.37 -11.53 8.85
C ILE A 47 -0.29 -10.83 9.67
N ILE A 48 -0.67 -9.73 10.31
CA ILE A 48 0.21 -8.96 11.19
C ILE A 48 -0.37 -8.93 12.60
N GLY A 49 0.46 -9.24 13.59
CA GLY A 49 0.12 -9.08 15.00
C GLY A 49 0.63 -7.76 15.54
N ARG A 50 -0.25 -6.98 16.19
CA ARG A 50 0.15 -5.76 16.90
C ARG A 50 -0.29 -5.80 18.35
N ALA A 51 0.63 -5.42 19.22
CA ALA A 51 0.37 -5.08 20.60
C ALA A 51 1.27 -3.90 21.01
N SER A 52 1.18 -3.44 22.26
CA SER A 52 2.04 -2.36 22.75
C SER A 52 3.52 -2.70 22.51
N LYS A 53 4.18 -1.93 21.65
CA LYS A 53 5.59 -2.10 21.23
C LYS A 53 5.91 -3.45 20.55
N GLN A 54 4.91 -4.21 20.10
CA GLN A 54 5.11 -5.45 19.35
C GLN A 54 4.49 -5.34 17.96
N LYS A 55 5.28 -5.70 16.94
CA LYS A 55 4.82 -5.96 15.57
C LYS A 55 5.37 -7.32 15.17
N ILE A 56 4.50 -8.31 14.99
CA ILE A 56 4.87 -9.62 14.48
C ILE A 56 4.38 -9.71 13.05
N CYS A 57 5.30 -9.96 12.13
CA CYS A 57 5.06 -10.07 10.70
C CYS A 57 5.81 -11.31 10.21
N PHE A 58 5.14 -12.18 9.45
CA PHE A 58 5.72 -13.45 9.03
C PHE A 58 6.59 -13.34 7.78
N GLU A 59 6.08 -12.68 6.75
CA GLU A 59 6.77 -12.55 5.46
C GLU A 59 7.04 -11.08 5.14
N GLN A 60 5.97 -10.29 5.06
CA GLN A 60 6.04 -8.90 4.64
C GLN A 60 4.88 -8.08 5.20
N ASP A 61 5.12 -6.79 5.39
CA ASP A 61 4.14 -5.83 5.90
C ASP A 61 3.56 -4.93 4.81
N TYR A 62 3.62 -5.36 3.56
CA TYR A 62 3.11 -4.64 2.41
C TYR A 62 2.44 -5.55 1.39
N VAL A 63 1.61 -4.95 0.55
CA VAL A 63 0.99 -5.57 -0.62
C VAL A 63 1.21 -4.68 -1.84
N ASP A 64 1.27 -5.29 -3.02
CA ASP A 64 1.42 -4.56 -4.28
C ASP A 64 0.03 -4.40 -4.93
N GLU A 65 -0.46 -3.16 -4.95
CA GLU A 65 -1.70 -2.75 -5.62
C GLU A 65 -1.46 -2.57 -7.11
N VAL A 66 -2.45 -2.92 -7.93
CA VAL A 66 -2.41 -2.70 -9.38
C VAL A 66 -3.59 -1.82 -9.79
N LEU A 67 -3.28 -0.57 -10.14
CA LEU A 67 -4.27 0.41 -10.57
C LEU A 67 -4.30 0.52 -12.10
N PRO A 68 -5.41 0.19 -12.77
CA PRO A 68 -5.60 0.51 -14.18
C PRO A 68 -5.93 2.01 -14.33
N VAL A 69 -5.10 2.74 -15.07
CA VAL A 69 -5.21 4.19 -15.29
C VAL A 69 -4.99 4.45 -16.77
N ASN A 70 -5.99 4.97 -17.48
CA ASN A 70 -5.92 5.23 -18.94
C ASN A 70 -5.39 4.03 -19.76
N GLY A 71 -5.78 2.81 -19.39
CA GLY A 71 -5.35 1.58 -20.08
C GLY A 71 -3.93 1.10 -19.74
N ARG A 72 -3.22 1.79 -18.85
CA ARG A 72 -1.92 1.36 -18.31
C ARG A 72 -2.07 0.89 -16.86
N ASN A 73 -1.43 -0.22 -16.53
CA ASN A 73 -1.36 -0.69 -15.15
C ASN A 73 -0.19 -0.04 -14.43
N TYR A 74 -0.46 0.54 -13.26
CA TYR A 74 0.53 1.04 -12.34
C TYR A 74 0.59 0.14 -11.11
N VAL A 75 1.81 -0.20 -10.67
CA VAL A 75 2.04 -1.01 -9.48
C VAL A 75 2.46 -0.09 -8.35
N TYR A 76 1.73 -0.14 -7.23
CA TYR A 76 2.00 0.66 -6.05
C TYR A 76 2.12 -0.22 -4.83
N ARG A 77 3.28 -0.18 -4.17
CA ARG A 77 3.46 -0.84 -2.88
C ARG A 77 2.69 -0.08 -1.79
N GLN A 78 1.84 -0.80 -1.07
CA GLN A 78 1.06 -0.29 0.05
C GLN A 78 1.57 -0.96 1.33
N VAL A 79 2.25 -0.19 2.17
CA VAL A 79 2.77 -0.67 3.45
C VAL A 79 1.71 -0.50 4.52
N GLU A 80 1.54 -1.53 5.35
CA GLU A 80 0.62 -1.50 6.47
C GLU A 80 0.91 -0.31 7.42
N ASN A 81 -0.15 0.34 7.87
CA ASN A 81 -0.11 1.56 8.68
C ASN A 81 0.55 2.77 7.99
N SER A 82 0.73 2.74 6.66
CA SER A 82 1.05 3.90 5.83
C SER A 82 -0.20 4.39 5.10
N PHE A 83 -0.23 5.67 4.74
CA PHE A 83 -1.38 6.26 4.04
C PHE A 83 -1.53 5.68 2.62
N THR A 84 -2.75 5.34 2.25
CA THR A 84 -3.18 4.98 0.90
C THR A 84 -4.53 5.62 0.61
N GLN A 85 -4.88 5.81 -0.66
CA GLN A 85 -6.22 6.25 -1.02
C GLN A 85 -7.22 5.13 -0.73
N PRO A 86 -8.22 5.33 0.15
CA PRO A 86 -9.07 4.24 0.63
C PRO A 86 -10.05 3.73 -0.43
N ASN A 87 -10.26 4.49 -1.50
CA ASN A 87 -11.10 4.10 -2.62
C ASN A 87 -10.23 4.03 -3.88
N ALA A 88 -9.78 2.82 -4.23
CA ALA A 88 -8.90 2.59 -5.37
C ALA A 88 -9.54 3.02 -6.71
N THR A 89 -10.84 2.85 -6.88
CA THR A 89 -11.55 3.27 -8.10
C THR A 89 -11.60 4.79 -8.25
N VAL A 90 -11.79 5.52 -7.14
CA VAL A 90 -11.68 6.98 -7.15
C VAL A 90 -10.23 7.41 -7.35
N ASN A 91 -9.26 6.69 -6.77
CA ASN A 91 -7.84 6.96 -7.00
C ASN A 91 -7.48 6.85 -8.49
N CYS A 92 -7.93 5.80 -9.19
CA CYS A 92 -7.76 5.70 -10.65
C CYS A 92 -8.26 6.97 -11.36
N LYS A 93 -9.47 7.43 -11.06
CA LYS A 93 -10.02 8.66 -11.65
C LYS A 93 -9.22 9.92 -11.32
N MET A 94 -8.70 10.02 -10.09
CA MET A 94 -7.84 11.13 -9.67
C MET A 94 -6.53 11.14 -10.46
N LEU A 95 -5.93 9.97 -10.69
CA LEU A 95 -4.72 9.82 -11.50
C LEU A 95 -5.00 10.16 -12.96
N GLU A 96 -6.09 9.64 -13.54
CA GLU A 96 -6.50 9.94 -14.92
C GLU A 96 -6.72 11.45 -15.12
N TRP A 97 -7.44 12.09 -14.20
CA TRP A 97 -7.68 13.53 -14.23
C TRP A 97 -6.39 14.35 -14.11
N ALA A 98 -5.49 13.97 -13.19
CA ALA A 98 -4.23 14.67 -13.00
C ALA A 98 -3.31 14.53 -14.22
N ILE A 99 -3.29 13.36 -14.87
CA ILE A 99 -2.59 13.14 -16.14
C ILE A 99 -3.19 14.03 -17.23
N ASP A 100 -4.50 14.10 -17.37
CA ASP A 100 -5.16 14.94 -18.37
C ASP A 100 -4.84 16.43 -18.18
N CYS A 101 -4.94 16.92 -16.93
CA CYS A 101 -4.69 18.31 -16.59
C CYS A 101 -3.25 18.77 -16.80
N THR A 102 -2.30 17.82 -16.87
CA THR A 102 -0.87 18.12 -17.02
C THR A 102 -0.34 17.75 -18.41
N GLN A 103 -1.21 17.38 -19.36
CA GLN A 103 -0.79 17.17 -20.75
C GLN A 103 -0.13 18.42 -21.32
N ASN A 104 0.92 18.22 -22.13
CA ASN A 104 1.71 19.28 -22.77
C ASN A 104 2.35 20.28 -21.78
N SER A 105 2.51 19.89 -20.51
CA SER A 105 3.28 20.69 -19.56
C SER A 105 4.74 20.76 -20.00
N GLU A 106 5.35 21.93 -19.85
CA GLU A 106 6.79 22.13 -20.09
C GLU A 106 7.55 22.11 -18.77
N GLY A 107 8.70 21.44 -18.74
CA GLY A 107 9.61 21.43 -17.58
C GLY A 107 9.53 20.16 -16.72
N ASP A 108 9.74 20.35 -15.41
CA ASP A 108 9.85 19.29 -14.41
C ASP A 108 8.75 19.43 -13.35
N LEU A 109 8.39 18.32 -12.69
CA LEU A 109 7.40 18.28 -11.60
C LEU A 109 8.09 18.25 -10.23
N LEU A 110 7.52 18.98 -9.27
CA LEU A 110 7.82 18.84 -7.83
C LEU A 110 6.56 18.39 -7.09
N GLU A 111 6.61 17.23 -6.41
CA GLU A 111 5.56 16.78 -5.50
C GLU A 111 6.05 16.84 -4.05
N LEU A 112 5.21 17.38 -3.17
CA LEU A 112 5.47 17.46 -1.73
C LEU A 112 4.62 16.42 -0.98
N TYR A 113 5.25 15.64 -0.09
CA TYR A 113 4.62 14.57 0.68
C TYR A 113 3.95 13.51 -0.22
N CYS A 114 4.75 12.92 -1.11
CA CYS A 114 4.23 12.03 -2.16
C CYS A 114 3.76 10.65 -1.66
N GLY A 115 3.93 10.32 -0.38
CA GLY A 115 3.60 9.01 0.15
C GLY A 115 4.37 7.90 -0.56
N ASN A 116 3.66 6.92 -1.10
CA ASN A 116 4.24 5.84 -1.92
C ASN A 116 4.44 6.23 -3.40
N GLY A 117 4.41 7.53 -3.73
CA GLY A 117 4.61 8.03 -5.08
C GLY A 117 3.37 7.99 -5.98
N ASN A 118 2.16 7.89 -5.40
CA ASN A 118 0.90 7.70 -6.13
C ASN A 118 0.77 8.64 -7.34
N PHE A 119 0.88 9.95 -7.15
CA PHE A 119 0.78 10.92 -8.24
C PHE A 119 2.09 11.08 -9.01
N SER A 120 3.23 11.20 -8.34
CA SER A 120 4.55 11.35 -8.98
C SER A 120 4.79 10.32 -10.09
N ILE A 121 4.55 9.04 -9.80
CA ILE A 121 4.80 7.95 -10.75
C ILE A 121 3.84 8.05 -11.96
N ALA A 122 2.57 8.36 -11.70
CA ALA A 122 1.57 8.51 -12.76
C ALA A 122 1.85 9.72 -13.65
N LEU A 123 2.21 10.86 -13.04
CA LEU A 123 2.47 12.12 -13.72
C LEU A 123 3.83 12.16 -14.42
N ALA A 124 4.77 11.28 -14.08
CA ALA A 124 6.11 11.24 -14.68
C ALA A 124 6.11 11.14 -16.22
N GLN A 125 5.05 10.64 -16.82
CA GLN A 125 4.91 10.61 -18.28
C GLN A 125 4.76 11.99 -18.95
N ASN A 126 4.29 13.00 -18.20
CA ASN A 126 4.01 14.34 -18.71
C ASN A 126 5.13 15.35 -18.43
N PHE A 127 6.18 14.97 -17.68
CA PHE A 127 7.25 15.87 -17.27
C PHE A 127 8.62 15.28 -17.60
N ARG A 128 9.61 16.15 -17.82
CA ARG A 128 10.98 15.74 -18.15
C ARG A 128 11.67 15.04 -16.97
N LYS A 129 11.48 15.56 -15.76
CA LYS A 129 11.90 14.96 -14.50
C LYS A 129 10.82 15.17 -13.45
N VAL A 130 10.79 14.27 -12.47
CA VAL A 130 9.96 14.40 -11.27
C VAL A 130 10.87 14.40 -10.05
N LEU A 131 10.74 15.40 -9.20
CA LEU A 131 11.30 15.45 -7.87
C LEU A 131 10.17 15.29 -6.87
N ALA A 132 10.20 14.21 -6.09
CA ALA A 132 9.18 13.93 -5.08
C ALA A 132 9.82 13.93 -3.69
N THR A 133 9.17 14.55 -2.71
CA THR A 133 9.65 14.60 -1.33
C THR A 133 8.71 13.87 -0.40
N GLU A 134 9.28 13.12 0.55
CA GLU A 134 8.54 12.39 1.58
C GLU A 134 9.41 12.29 2.85
N ILE A 135 8.78 12.39 4.01
CA ILE A 135 9.42 12.34 5.32
C ILE A 135 9.33 10.95 5.95
N ALA A 136 8.28 10.19 5.67
CA ALA A 136 8.05 8.87 6.23
C ALA A 136 8.91 7.82 5.53
N LYS A 137 9.89 7.26 6.24
CA LYS A 137 10.80 6.23 5.70
C LYS A 137 10.09 5.05 5.03
N PRO A 138 9.00 4.47 5.59
CA PRO A 138 8.29 3.38 4.94
C PRO A 138 7.66 3.80 3.60
N SER A 139 7.15 5.03 3.52
CA SER A 139 6.57 5.60 2.31
C SER A 139 7.64 5.87 1.24
N VAL A 140 8.81 6.40 1.64
CA VAL A 140 9.97 6.56 0.74
C VAL A 140 10.38 5.21 0.15
N ALA A 141 10.52 4.17 0.99
CA ALA A 141 10.91 2.83 0.54
C ALA A 141 9.85 2.18 -0.37
N ALA A 142 8.57 2.53 -0.22
CA ALA A 142 7.50 2.06 -1.10
C ALA A 142 7.45 2.79 -2.45
N ALA A 143 7.99 4.02 -2.52
CA ALA A 143 8.06 4.83 -3.73
C ALA A 143 9.31 4.58 -4.60
N GLN A 144 10.32 3.90 -4.05
CA GLN A 144 11.60 3.56 -4.72
C GLN A 144 11.53 2.22 -5.44
#